data_AF-A0A7J2LWK5-F1
#
_entry.id   AF-A0A7J2LWK5-F1
#
_cell.length_a   1.000
_cell.length_b   1.000
_cell.length_c   1.000
_cell.angle_alpha   90.00
_cell.angle_beta   90.00
_cell.angle_gamma   90.00
#
_symmetry.space_group_name_H-M   'P 1'
#
loop_
_entity.id
_entity.type
_entity.pdbx_description
1 polymer ?
#
loop_
_entity_poly.entity_id
_entity_poly.type
_entity_poly.pdbx_seq_one_letter_code
_entity_poly.pdbx_strand_id
1 'polypeptide(L)'
;MMPGVWTYESVEAWYPGTTWNPSGDVAFVGDSEGPLGRTEYASMGGCYYAARLAVAEALAREKRQARVIVWREIHRDQLMPLGVWLVRESVRAALKSSPERFSTLEEALREAGSFLKLPLKFWLKVSDTLFSYRQETLAPYL
;
A
#
# COMPACT_ATOMS: atom_id res chain seq x y z
N MET A 1 5.66 -3.66 5.77
CA MET A 1 6.73 -3.91 4.78
C MET A 1 7.20 -5.34 4.90
N MET A 2 7.59 -5.97 3.80
CA MET A 2 8.03 -7.36 3.76
C MET A 2 9.41 -7.47 3.13
N PRO A 3 10.26 -8.42 3.56
CA PRO A 3 11.51 -8.70 2.87
C PRO A 3 11.26 -9.10 1.41
N GLY A 4 12.10 -8.62 0.50
CA GLY A 4 12.05 -8.97 -0.92
C GLY A 4 12.66 -7.88 -1.79
N VAL A 5 12.67 -8.13 -3.10
CA VAL A 5 13.07 -7.11 -4.08
C VAL A 5 12.10 -5.92 -4.01
N TRP A 6 12.57 -4.72 -4.35
CA TRP A 6 11.70 -3.55 -4.38
C TRP A 6 10.46 -3.80 -5.23
N THR A 7 9.30 -3.70 -4.59
CA THR A 7 7.98 -3.65 -5.25
C THR A 7 7.10 -2.77 -4.38
N TYR A 8 6.25 -1.97 -4.98
CA TYR A 8 5.43 -1.03 -4.23
C TYR A 8 4.00 -1.05 -4.74
N GLU A 9 3.06 -1.06 -3.81
CA GLU A 9 1.63 -0.99 -4.09
C GLU A 9 0.96 0.00 -3.15
N SER A 10 0.02 0.75 -3.70
CA SER A 10 -0.89 1.59 -2.92
C SER A 10 -2.30 1.23 -3.33
N VAL A 11 -3.17 1.00 -2.35
CA VAL A 11 -4.60 0.73 -2.58
C VAL A 11 -5.42 1.59 -1.62
N GLU A 12 -6.41 2.28 -2.19
CA GLU A 12 -7.41 3.02 -1.45
C GLU A 12 -8.80 2.38 -1.62
N ALA A 13 -9.53 2.30 -0.52
CA ALA A 13 -10.93 1.92 -0.50
C ALA A 13 -11.80 3.16 -0.26
N TRP A 14 -12.61 3.53 -1.24
CA TRP A 14 -13.44 4.73 -1.23
C TRP A 14 -14.88 4.38 -0.83
N TYR A 15 -15.28 4.80 0.37
CA TYR A 15 -16.63 4.58 0.87
C TYR A 15 -17.67 5.45 0.15
N PRO A 16 -18.94 5.01 0.09
CA PRO A 16 -20.00 5.78 -0.54
C PRO A 16 -20.33 7.08 0.22
N GLY A 17 -20.56 8.14 -0.55
CA GLY A 17 -20.76 9.50 -0.08
C GLY A 17 -19.46 10.27 0.15
N THR A 18 -18.32 9.76 -0.29
CA THR A 18 -17.07 10.52 -0.37
C THR A 18 -17.03 11.33 -1.66
N THR A 19 -16.17 12.34 -1.73
CA THR A 19 -15.97 13.16 -2.95
C THR A 19 -15.62 12.32 -4.18
N TRP A 20 -14.94 11.18 -3.98
CA TRP A 20 -14.45 10.30 -5.04
C TRP A 20 -15.36 9.08 -5.29
N ASN A 21 -16.32 8.81 -4.40
CA ASN A 21 -17.37 7.81 -4.59
C ASN A 21 -18.71 8.35 -4.05
N PRO A 22 -19.45 9.17 -4.84
CA PRO A 22 -20.67 9.82 -4.37
C PRO A 22 -21.83 8.87 -4.05
N SER A 23 -21.90 7.72 -4.73
CA SER A 23 -22.97 6.73 -4.57
C SER A 23 -22.52 5.33 -5.00
N GLY A 24 -23.04 4.29 -4.33
CA GLY A 24 -22.80 2.89 -4.70
C GLY A 24 -22.19 2.07 -3.57
N ASP A 25 -21.52 0.97 -3.92
CA ASP A 25 -20.72 0.18 -3.01
C ASP A 25 -19.31 0.77 -2.84
N VAL A 26 -18.52 0.22 -1.91
CA VAL A 26 -17.13 0.64 -1.71
C VAL A 26 -16.31 0.32 -2.96
N ALA A 27 -15.64 1.34 -3.50
CA ALA A 27 -14.78 1.20 -4.67
C ALA A 27 -13.32 1.03 -4.22
N PHE A 28 -12.59 0.09 -4.83
CA PHE A 28 -11.15 -0.06 -4.64
C PHE A 28 -10.42 0.55 -5.82
N VAL A 29 -9.45 1.42 -5.54
CA VAL A 29 -8.55 2.00 -6.53
C VAL A 29 -7.13 1.75 -6.08
N GLY A 30 -6.33 1.10 -6.92
CA GLY A 30 -4.99 0.71 -6.56
C GLY A 30 -4.06 0.68 -7.76
N ASP A 31 -2.79 0.94 -7.51
CA ASP A 31 -1.71 0.84 -8.48
C ASP A 31 -0.52 0.11 -7.82
N SER A 32 0.18 -0.71 -8.60
CA SER A 32 1.39 -1.43 -8.18
C SER A 32 2.56 -1.25 -9.14
N GLU A 33 3.79 -1.30 -8.64
CA GLU A 33 5.01 -1.34 -9.43
C GLU A 33 5.86 -2.55 -9.05
N GLY A 34 6.36 -3.20 -10.09
CA GLY A 34 7.32 -4.28 -9.95
C GLY A 34 8.76 -3.76 -9.76
N PRO A 35 9.74 -4.68 -9.81
CA PRO A 35 11.15 -4.37 -9.56
C PRO A 35 11.77 -3.40 -10.56
N LEU A 36 11.22 -3.36 -11.78
CA LEU A 36 11.64 -2.46 -12.84
C LEU A 36 10.94 -1.10 -12.78
N GLY A 37 10.08 -0.88 -11.78
CA GLY A 37 9.26 0.32 -11.65
C GLY A 37 8.08 0.33 -12.61
N ARG A 38 7.58 1.54 -12.89
CA ARG A 38 6.46 1.81 -13.81
C ARG A 38 6.90 2.74 -14.93
N THR A 39 6.35 2.50 -16.11
CA THR A 39 6.51 3.35 -17.30
C THR A 39 5.33 4.29 -17.50
N GLU A 40 4.15 3.92 -16.99
CA GLU A 40 2.91 4.68 -17.11
C GLU A 40 2.56 5.42 -15.82
N TYR A 41 1.82 6.51 -15.96
CA TYR A 41 1.36 7.31 -14.83
C TYR A 41 0.35 6.53 -13.98
N ALA A 42 0.45 6.61 -12.66
CA ALA A 42 -0.47 5.93 -11.74
C ALA A 42 -1.90 6.50 -11.87
N SER A 43 -2.90 5.63 -11.98
CA SER A 43 -4.31 5.99 -12.04
C SER A 43 -4.79 6.72 -10.79
N MET A 44 -4.25 6.36 -9.63
CA MET A 44 -4.46 7.04 -8.34
C MET A 44 -3.87 8.46 -8.29
N GLY A 45 -2.99 8.81 -9.23
CA GLY A 45 -2.33 10.11 -9.30
C GLY A 45 -1.44 10.42 -8.10
N GLY A 46 -1.54 11.64 -7.58
CA GLY A 46 -0.58 12.20 -6.62
C GLY A 46 -0.45 11.43 -5.30
N CYS A 47 -1.52 10.78 -4.82
CA CYS A 47 -1.48 10.00 -3.59
C CYS A 47 -0.50 8.82 -3.68
N TYR A 48 -0.49 8.12 -4.83
CA TYR A 48 0.43 7.02 -5.09
C TYR A 48 1.89 7.46 -4.97
N TYR A 49 2.25 8.56 -5.64
CA TYR A 49 3.62 9.07 -5.65
C TYR A 49 4.04 9.66 -4.30
N ALA A 50 3.12 10.29 -3.57
CA ALA A 50 3.39 10.83 -2.24
C ALA A 50 3.80 9.74 -1.24
N ALA A 51 3.05 8.64 -1.19
CA ALA A 51 3.39 7.49 -0.36
C ALA A 51 4.65 6.77 -0.85
N ARG A 52 4.78 6.55 -2.17
CA ARG A 52 5.96 5.92 -2.79
C ARG A 52 7.25 6.64 -2.43
N LEU A 53 7.26 7.98 -2.57
CA LEU A 53 8.44 8.79 -2.27
C LEU A 53 8.81 8.70 -0.79
N ALA A 54 7.83 8.80 0.11
CA ALA A 54 8.06 8.68 1.56
C ALA A 54 8.69 7.32 1.93
N VAL A 55 8.20 6.24 1.33
CA VAL A 55 8.73 4.88 1.52
C VAL A 55 10.15 4.77 0.97
N ALA A 56 10.37 5.23 -0.26
CA ALA A 56 11.67 5.13 -0.93
C ALA A 56 12.76 5.87 -0.14
N GLU A 57 12.46 7.07 0.36
CA GLU A 57 13.39 7.83 1.22
C GLU A 57 13.72 7.10 2.53
N ALA A 58 12.71 6.47 3.15
CA ALA A 58 12.94 5.70 4.39
C ALA A 58 13.84 4.49 4.15
N LEU A 59 13.57 3.72 3.09
CA LEU A 59 14.39 2.57 2.71
C LEU A 59 15.81 2.97 2.29
N ALA A 60 15.96 4.06 1.55
CA ALA A 60 17.26 4.61 1.17
C ALA A 60 18.09 5.00 2.41
N ARG A 61 17.45 5.65 3.40
CA ARG A 61 18.08 6.00 4.68
C ARG A 61 18.48 4.76 5.48
N GLU A 62 17.65 3.72 5.48
CA GLU A 62 17.94 2.44 6.12
C GLU A 62 18.96 1.58 5.35
N LYS A 63 19.28 1.94 4.10
CA LYS A 63 20.10 1.14 3.17
C LYS A 63 19.53 -0.27 2.96
N ARG A 64 18.21 -0.35 2.82
CA ARG A 64 17.47 -1.61 2.66
C ARG A 64 16.54 -1.56 1.44
N GLN A 65 16.09 -2.73 1.01
CA GLN A 65 15.00 -2.89 0.06
C GLN A 65 13.90 -3.75 0.67
N ALA A 66 12.67 -3.56 0.21
CA ALA A 66 11.50 -4.27 0.69
C ALA A 66 10.38 -4.25 -0.35
N ARG A 67 9.45 -5.20 -0.20
CA ARG A 67 8.12 -5.17 -0.81
C ARG A 67 7.21 -4.35 0.10
N VAL A 68 6.54 -3.35 -0.44
CA VAL A 68 5.77 -2.38 0.35
C VAL A 68 4.35 -2.29 -0.18
N ILE A 69 3.39 -2.29 0.74
CA ILE A 69 1.97 -2.14 0.47
C ILE A 69 1.44 -1.06 1.40
N VAL A 70 0.68 -0.11 0.85
CA VAL A 70 -0.01 0.94 1.58
C VAL A 70 -1.51 0.75 1.37
N TRP A 71 -2.23 0.43 2.44
CA TRP A 71 -3.69 0.34 2.44
C TRP A 71 -4.29 1.51 3.17
N ARG A 72 -5.37 2.06 2.62
CA ARG A 72 -6.03 3.22 3.19
C ARG A 72 -7.53 3.22 2.91
N GLU A 73 -8.32 3.46 3.94
CA GLU A 73 -9.76 3.67 3.82
C GLU A 73 -10.08 5.17 3.79
N ILE A 74 -10.91 5.57 2.82
CA ILE A 74 -11.46 6.92 2.72
C ILE A 74 -12.92 6.85 3.15
N HIS A 75 -13.21 7.45 4.29
CA HIS A 75 -14.55 7.50 4.86
C HIS A 75 -15.25 8.83 4.55
N ARG A 76 -16.58 8.85 4.69
CA ARG A 76 -17.47 9.98 4.34
C ARG A 76 -17.14 11.28 5.07
N ASP A 77 -16.56 11.21 6.25
CA ASP A 77 -16.09 12.36 7.04
C ASP A 77 -14.88 13.07 6.41
N GLN A 78 -14.18 12.43 5.47
CA GLN A 78 -13.07 13.02 4.71
C GLN A 78 -13.58 13.75 3.47
N LEU A 79 -14.30 14.86 3.68
CA LEU A 79 -14.84 15.70 2.60
C LEU A 79 -13.79 16.61 1.95
N MET A 80 -12.70 16.92 2.65
CA MET A 80 -11.67 17.82 2.11
C MET A 80 -10.72 17.11 1.12
N PRO A 81 -10.41 17.71 -0.04
CA PRO A 81 -9.51 17.13 -1.04
C PRO A 81 -8.02 17.27 -0.66
N LEU A 82 -7.65 16.90 0.57
CA LEU A 82 -6.27 16.95 1.08
C LEU A 82 -5.48 15.66 0.78
N GLY A 83 -5.99 14.78 -0.09
CA GLY A 83 -5.52 13.40 -0.27
C GLY A 83 -4.01 13.26 -0.35
N VAL A 84 -3.36 13.99 -1.28
CA VAL A 84 -1.91 13.91 -1.49
C VAL A 84 -1.11 14.31 -0.24
N TRP A 85 -1.48 15.41 0.40
CA TRP A 85 -0.79 15.90 1.60
C TRP A 85 -1.01 14.95 2.77
N LEU A 86 -2.25 14.51 2.99
CA LEU A 86 -2.59 13.62 4.09
C LEU A 86 -1.85 12.28 3.97
N VAL A 87 -1.82 11.69 2.77
CA VAL A 87 -1.06 10.46 2.51
C VAL A 87 0.42 10.68 2.78
N ARG A 88 1.00 11.79 2.29
CA ARG A 88 2.41 12.12 2.52
C ARG A 88 2.74 12.19 4.02
N GLU A 89 1.98 12.97 4.79
CA GLU A 89 2.27 13.17 6.21
C GLU A 89 2.00 11.90 7.02
N SER A 90 0.91 11.17 6.73
CA SER A 90 0.55 9.95 7.45
C SER A 90 1.59 8.85 7.25
N VAL A 91 2.03 8.62 6.00
CA VAL A 91 3.04 7.61 5.69
C VAL A 91 4.39 8.00 6.30
N ARG A 92 4.79 9.28 6.22
CA ARG A 92 6.03 9.75 6.86
C ARG A 92 5.99 9.62 8.37
N ALA A 93 4.86 9.88 9.01
CA ALA A 93 4.69 9.69 10.44
C ALA A 93 4.84 8.20 10.81
N ALA A 94 4.16 7.31 10.09
CA ALA A 94 4.25 5.86 10.31
C ALA A 94 5.69 5.31 10.14
N LEU A 95 6.44 5.83 9.16
CA LEU A 95 7.84 5.44 8.92
C LEU A 95 8.85 6.03 9.92
N LYS A 96 8.43 6.99 10.75
CA LYS A 96 9.25 7.55 11.84
C LYS A 96 8.99 6.85 13.18
N SER A 97 7.79 6.30 13.38
CA SER A 97 7.46 5.51 14.57
C SER A 97 8.14 4.14 14.58
N SER A 98 8.26 3.55 15.77
CA SER A 98 8.74 2.16 15.91
C SER A 98 7.75 1.21 15.24
N PRO A 99 8.18 0.39 14.25
CA PRO A 99 7.30 -0.55 13.58
C PRO A 99 7.07 -1.80 14.43
N GLU A 100 5.86 -2.34 14.35
CA GLU A 100 5.58 -3.69 14.81
C GLU A 100 6.24 -4.72 13.88
N ARG A 101 6.76 -5.81 14.47
CA ARG A 101 7.51 -6.85 13.76
C ARG A 101 6.84 -8.18 13.99
N PHE A 102 6.67 -8.94 12.92
CA PHE A 102 6.02 -10.25 12.92
C PHE A 102 6.95 -11.29 12.32
N SER A 103 6.81 -12.53 12.79
CA SER A 103 7.56 -13.68 12.29
C SER A 103 7.00 -14.21 10.97
N THR A 104 5.69 -14.07 10.76
CA THR A 104 5.00 -14.60 9.58
C THR A 104 4.24 -13.50 8.85
N LEU A 105 4.04 -13.72 7.54
CA LEU A 105 3.20 -12.84 6.73
C LEU A 105 1.74 -12.87 7.22
N GLU A 106 1.24 -14.02 7.66
CA GLU A 106 -0.14 -14.15 8.14
C GLU A 106 -0.40 -13.29 9.39
N GLU A 107 0.52 -13.32 10.37
CA GLU A 107 0.44 -12.47 11.57
C GLU A 107 0.42 -10.98 11.18
N ALA A 108 1.34 -10.56 10.30
CA ALA A 108 1.41 -9.18 9.84
C ALA A 108 0.13 -8.74 9.11
N LEU A 109 -0.45 -9.60 8.28
CA LEU A 109 -1.68 -9.30 7.55
C LEU A 109 -2.89 -9.23 8.49
N ARG A 110 -2.95 -10.13 9.49
CA ARG A 110 -4.00 -10.13 10.50
C ARG A 110 -3.96 -8.85 11.34
N GLU A 111 -2.78 -8.43 11.76
CA GLU A 111 -2.62 -7.18 12.52
C GLU A 111 -2.94 -5.97 11.63
N ALA A 112 -2.42 -5.91 10.41
CA ALA A 112 -2.77 -4.82 9.48
C ALA A 112 -4.29 -4.72 9.23
N GLY A 113 -4.98 -5.86 9.15
CA GLY A 113 -6.43 -5.92 9.03
C GLY A 113 -7.20 -5.45 10.27
N SER A 114 -6.58 -5.42 11.46
CA SER A 114 -7.22 -4.96 12.70
C SER A 114 -7.52 -3.45 12.66
N PHE A 115 -6.72 -2.69 11.91
CA PHE A 115 -6.86 -1.24 11.73
C PHE A 115 -7.88 -0.85 10.65
N LEU A 116 -8.40 -1.81 9.89
CA LEU A 116 -9.29 -1.58 8.74
C LEU A 116 -10.73 -1.93 9.10
N LYS A 117 -11.71 -1.14 8.63
CA LYS A 117 -13.12 -1.47 8.80
C LYS A 117 -13.58 -2.52 7.79
N LEU A 118 -13.00 -2.55 6.59
CA LEU A 118 -13.30 -3.58 5.61
C LEU A 118 -12.62 -4.89 5.98
N PRO A 119 -13.32 -6.03 5.85
CA PRO A 119 -12.73 -7.34 6.05
C PRO A 119 -11.46 -7.54 5.19
N LEU A 120 -10.38 -8.00 5.82
CA LEU A 120 -9.07 -8.24 5.20
C LEU A 120 -9.15 -9.01 3.87
N LYS A 121 -10.10 -9.94 3.73
CA LYS A 121 -10.33 -10.71 2.50
C LYS A 121 -10.50 -9.84 1.24
N PHE A 122 -11.06 -8.64 1.36
CA PHE A 122 -11.23 -7.73 0.22
C PHE A 122 -9.88 -7.14 -0.21
N TRP A 123 -9.07 -6.70 0.75
CA TRP A 123 -7.71 -6.22 0.52
C TRP A 123 -6.80 -7.28 -0.11
N LEU A 124 -6.89 -8.53 0.38
CA LEU A 124 -6.14 -9.63 -0.21
C LEU A 124 -6.56 -9.94 -1.64
N LYS A 125 -7.84 -9.72 -2.00
CA LYS A 125 -8.33 -9.97 -3.35
C LYS A 125 -7.84 -8.93 -4.36
N VAL A 126 -7.59 -7.70 -3.92
CA VAL A 126 -7.16 -6.58 -4.78
C VAL A 126 -5.65 -6.37 -4.81
N SER A 127 -4.91 -6.97 -3.86
CA SER A 127 -3.46 -6.83 -3.79
C SER A 127 -2.75 -7.68 -4.84
N ASP A 128 -1.99 -7.02 -5.69
CA ASP A 128 -1.08 -7.62 -6.67
C ASP A 128 0.27 -7.92 -6.02
N THR A 129 0.80 -6.96 -5.25
CA THR A 129 2.16 -7.08 -4.69
C THR A 129 2.30 -8.27 -3.75
N LEU A 130 1.26 -8.77 -3.07
CA LEU A 130 1.40 -9.93 -2.18
C LEU A 130 1.77 -11.23 -2.91
N PHE A 131 1.22 -11.45 -4.10
CA PHE A 131 1.29 -12.75 -4.78
C PHE A 131 2.24 -12.76 -5.99
N SER A 132 2.45 -11.62 -6.66
CA SER A 132 3.10 -11.57 -7.97
C SER A 132 4.64 -11.69 -7.96
N TYR A 133 5.30 -11.36 -6.86
CA TYR A 133 6.77 -11.29 -6.78
C TYR A 133 7.33 -12.16 -5.66
N ARG A 134 6.92 -13.43 -5.60
CA ARG A 134 7.54 -14.40 -4.70
C ARG A 134 8.99 -14.64 -5.10
N GLN A 135 9.85 -14.71 -4.08
CA GLN A 135 11.21 -15.14 -4.28
C GLN A 135 11.21 -16.62 -4.64
N GLU A 136 11.46 -16.93 -5.90
CA GLU A 136 11.62 -18.31 -6.36
C GLU A 136 13.04 -18.79 -6.10
N THR A 137 13.18 -20.06 -5.74
CA THR A 137 14.49 -20.72 -5.73
C THR A 137 14.99 -20.89 -7.16
N LEU A 138 16.31 -20.94 -7.38
CA LEU A 138 16.89 -21.18 -8.71
C LEU A 138 16.59 -22.58 -9.29
N ALA A 139 16.01 -23.48 -8.49
CA ALA A 139 15.70 -24.86 -8.87
C ALA A 139 14.91 -25.06 -10.20
N PRO A 140 13.97 -24.18 -10.61
CA PRO A 140 13.27 -24.31 -11.89
C PRO A 140 14.10 -23.98 -13.13
N TYR A 141 15.27 -23.36 -12.96
CA TYR A 141 16.14 -22.90 -14.05
C TYR A 141 17.46 -23.68 -14.16
N LEU A 142 17.60 -24.76 -13.38
CA LEU A 142 18.71 -25.72 -13.39
C LEU A 142 18.23 -27.05 -13.95
#